data_AF-A0A964R2X7-F1
#
_entry.id   AF-A0A964R2X7-F1
#
_cell.length_a   1.000
_cell.length_b   1.000
_cell.length_c   1.000
_cell.angle_alpha   90.00
_cell.angle_beta   90.00
_cell.angle_gamma   90.00
#
_symmetry.space_group_name_H-M   'P 1'
#
loop_
_entity.id
_entity.type
_entity.pdbx_description
1 polymer ?
#
loop_
_entity_poly.entity_id
_entity_poly.type
_entity_poly.pdbx_seq_one_letter_code
_entity_poly.pdbx_strand_id
1 'polypeptide(L)'
;MEQHIAELPVMDRALAWSVTNKKQIAWGAGLVAVVALGTTFYFWQKEQTIVNAAKALSALEAQTAFGAPRAQSADAYLKVAADHAGTAAAPRALLQAGLVLFSQGKYAEAQAQFEKLNRDYTENPFRSQALLGVAASLDAQAKPEDAARAYKDIVDRFPNENVLSPAKFSLARIYESQGKLDQARTLYEELAGANANSSLGNEAGLKADELRQKMPAPKPSAPAVTPLLTTPQTVTPKKP
;
A
#
# COMPACT_ATOMS: atom_id res chain seq x y z
N MET A 1 -67.93 -23.92 6.80
CA MET A 1 -66.86 -24.13 7.81
C MET A 1 -65.79 -23.03 7.82
N GLU A 2 -65.83 -22.04 6.91
CA GLU A 2 -64.81 -20.98 6.87
C GLU A 2 -65.11 -19.77 7.79
N GLN A 3 -66.38 -19.53 8.15
CA GLN A 3 -66.76 -18.37 9.00
C GLN A 3 -66.35 -18.50 10.48
N HIS A 4 -66.09 -19.71 10.99
CA HIS A 4 -65.76 -19.94 12.40
C HIS A 4 -64.27 -19.78 12.76
N ILE A 5 -63.38 -19.73 11.77
CA ILE A 5 -61.92 -19.65 11.98
C ILE A 5 -61.48 -18.19 12.21
N ALA A 6 -62.26 -17.21 11.75
CA ALA A 6 -61.94 -15.79 11.83
C ALA A 6 -62.15 -15.17 13.22
N GLU A 7 -62.86 -15.84 14.14
CA GLU A 7 -63.17 -15.33 15.50
C GLU A 7 -62.28 -15.92 16.61
N LEU A 8 -61.42 -16.90 16.29
CA LEU A 8 -60.54 -17.54 17.28
C LEU A 8 -59.41 -16.61 17.78
N PRO A 9 -58.83 -16.82 18.97
CA PRO A 9 -57.60 -16.15 19.37
C PRO A 9 -56.49 -16.36 18.34
N VAL A 10 -55.60 -15.37 18.16
CA VAL A 10 -54.51 -15.42 17.15
C VAL A 10 -53.68 -16.70 17.27
N MET A 11 -53.47 -17.18 18.49
CA MET A 11 -52.67 -18.36 18.77
C MET A 11 -53.35 -19.67 18.34
N ASP A 12 -54.67 -19.80 18.53
CA ASP A 12 -55.42 -20.99 18.10
C ASP A 12 -55.52 -21.08 16.57
N ARG A 13 -55.63 -19.93 15.88
CA ARG A 13 -55.54 -19.87 14.42
C ARG A 13 -54.17 -20.27 13.91
N ALA A 14 -53.10 -19.82 14.57
CA ALA A 14 -51.73 -20.20 14.21
C ALA A 14 -51.49 -21.71 14.39
N LEU A 15 -52.02 -22.30 15.46
CA LEU A 15 -51.97 -23.76 15.68
C LEU A 15 -52.75 -24.52 14.62
N ALA A 16 -54.01 -24.13 14.34
CA ALA A 16 -54.83 -24.78 13.31
C ALA A 16 -54.20 -24.69 11.91
N TRP A 17 -53.64 -23.53 11.56
CA TRP A 17 -52.88 -23.34 10.31
C TRP A 17 -51.63 -24.22 10.27
N SER A 18 -50.86 -24.32 11.36
CA SER A 18 -49.63 -25.13 11.38
C SER A 18 -49.88 -26.63 11.15
N VAL A 19 -50.96 -27.16 11.73
CA VAL A 19 -51.35 -28.57 11.57
C VAL A 19 -51.85 -28.85 10.16
N THR A 20 -52.46 -27.85 9.50
CA THR A 20 -52.97 -27.94 8.12
C THR A 20 -51.84 -27.77 7.08
N ASN A 21 -50.84 -26.94 7.39
CA ASN A 21 -49.77 -26.53 6.47
C ASN A 21 -48.44 -27.27 6.72
N LYS A 22 -48.46 -28.46 7.33
CA LYS A 22 -47.25 -29.28 7.67
C LYS A 22 -46.25 -29.42 6.52
N LYS A 23 -46.71 -29.62 5.28
CA LYS A 23 -45.84 -29.72 4.10
C LYS A 23 -45.13 -28.40 3.80
N GLN A 24 -45.83 -27.26 3.91
CA GLN A 24 -45.25 -25.94 3.67
C GLN A 24 -44.23 -25.56 4.76
N ILE A 25 -44.51 -25.92 6.02
CA ILE A 25 -43.55 -25.75 7.13
C ILE A 25 -42.31 -26.62 6.90
N ALA A 26 -42.48 -27.88 6.48
CA ALA A 26 -41.37 -28.76 6.14
C ALA A 26 -40.52 -28.21 4.98
N TRP A 27 -41.15 -27.70 3.92
CA TRP A 27 -40.44 -27.02 2.83
C TRP A 27 -39.71 -25.76 3.30
N GLY A 28 -40.32 -24.94 4.15
CA GLY A 28 -39.70 -23.75 4.75
C GLY A 28 -38.50 -24.10 5.63
N ALA A 29 -38.63 -25.10 6.50
CA ALA A 29 -37.54 -25.58 7.34
C ALA A 29 -36.40 -26.19 6.51
N GLY A 30 -36.73 -26.95 5.46
CA GLY A 30 -35.76 -27.46 4.50
C GLY A 30 -34.99 -26.35 3.77
N LEU A 31 -35.68 -25.29 3.35
CA LEU A 31 -35.05 -24.13 2.72
C LEU A 31 -34.08 -23.43 3.68
N VAL A 32 -34.47 -23.22 4.94
CA VAL A 32 -33.59 -22.63 5.97
C VAL A 32 -32.35 -23.49 6.20
N ALA A 33 -32.50 -24.81 6.27
CA ALA A 33 -31.37 -25.73 6.44
C ALA A 33 -30.41 -25.68 5.24
N VAL A 34 -30.91 -25.65 4.01
CA VAL A 34 -30.07 -25.52 2.80
C VAL A 34 -29.33 -24.19 2.78
N VAL A 35 -29.99 -23.08 3.15
CA VAL A 35 -29.34 -21.77 3.26
C VAL A 35 -28.27 -21.77 4.35
N ALA A 36 -28.53 -22.39 5.51
CA ALA A 36 -27.54 -22.51 6.58
C ALA A 36 -26.32 -23.37 6.16
N LEU A 37 -26.54 -24.48 5.47
CA LEU A 37 -25.46 -25.31 4.93
C LEU A 37 -24.68 -24.58 3.83
N GLY A 38 -25.37 -23.86 2.95
CA GLY A 38 -24.75 -23.04 1.92
C GLY A 38 -23.89 -21.92 2.49
N THR A 39 -24.36 -21.22 3.51
CA THR A 39 -23.59 -20.16 4.18
C THR A 39 -22.39 -20.72 4.93
N THR A 40 -22.55 -21.79 5.72
CA THR A 40 -21.43 -22.44 6.42
C THR A 40 -20.39 -22.99 5.45
N PHE A 41 -20.81 -23.65 4.36
CA PHE A 41 -19.92 -24.10 3.29
C PHE A 41 -19.20 -22.93 2.62
N TYR A 42 -19.90 -21.84 2.30
CA TYR A 42 -19.31 -20.63 1.72
C TYR A 42 -18.23 -20.02 2.63
N PHE A 43 -18.52 -19.84 3.93
CA PHE A 43 -17.55 -19.32 4.88
C PHE A 43 -16.36 -20.27 5.06
N TRP A 44 -16.61 -21.57 5.13
CA TRP A 44 -15.54 -22.59 5.19
C TRP A 44 -14.66 -22.58 3.94
N GLN A 45 -15.24 -22.49 2.75
CA GLN A 45 -14.51 -22.42 1.48
C GLN A 45 -13.69 -21.12 1.38
N LYS A 46 -14.26 -20.00 1.81
CA LYS A 46 -13.58 -18.70 1.87
C LYS A 46 -12.38 -18.76 2.83
N GLU A 47 -12.57 -19.28 4.03
CA GLU A 47 -11.51 -19.39 5.04
C GLU A 47 -10.37 -20.29 4.56
N GLN A 48 -10.69 -21.44 3.95
CA GLN A 48 -9.69 -22.32 3.37
C GLN A 48 -8.88 -21.64 2.27
N THR A 49 -9.54 -20.87 1.40
CA THR A 49 -8.85 -20.14 0.32
C THR A 49 -7.85 -19.14 0.89
N ILE A 50 -8.22 -18.42 1.95
CA ILE A 50 -7.35 -17.45 2.64
C ILE A 50 -6.16 -18.16 3.30
N VAL A 51 -6.40 -19.25 4.03
CA VAL A 51 -5.35 -20.01 4.73
C VAL A 51 -4.37 -20.64 3.73
N ASN A 52 -4.87 -21.21 2.62
CA ASN A 52 -4.04 -21.80 1.58
C ASN A 52 -3.17 -20.75 0.89
N ALA A 53 -3.74 -19.58 0.57
CA ALA A 53 -3.00 -18.46 -0.01
C ALA A 53 -1.87 -17.98 0.93
N ALA A 54 -2.16 -17.86 2.23
CA ALA A 54 -1.18 -17.45 3.22
C ALA A 54 -0.04 -18.48 3.37
N LYS A 55 -0.36 -19.78 3.39
CA LYS A 55 0.64 -20.86 3.44
C LYS A 55 1.52 -20.91 2.19
N ALA A 56 0.92 -20.76 1.01
CA ALA A 56 1.67 -20.75 -0.24
C ALA A 56 2.66 -19.59 -0.28
N LEU A 57 2.22 -18.40 0.13
CA LEU A 57 3.08 -17.22 0.20
C LEU A 57 4.20 -17.37 1.23
N SER A 58 3.90 -17.84 2.44
CA SER A 58 4.91 -18.00 3.49
C SER A 58 5.97 -19.04 3.15
N ALA A 59 5.60 -20.12 2.44
CA ALA A 59 6.54 -21.11 1.95
C ALA A 59 7.53 -20.52 0.93
N LEU A 60 7.06 -19.65 0.03
CA LEU A 60 7.93 -18.96 -0.93
C LEU A 60 8.86 -17.96 -0.25
N GLU A 61 8.34 -17.18 0.71
CA GLU A 61 9.14 -16.23 1.46
C GLU A 61 10.25 -16.95 2.24
N ALA A 62 9.93 -18.07 2.90
CA ALA A 62 10.92 -18.90 3.58
C ALA A 62 12.02 -19.38 2.62
N GLN A 63 11.67 -19.91 1.45
CA GLN A 63 12.66 -20.36 0.47
C GLN A 63 13.56 -19.21 0.00
N THR A 64 13.00 -18.03 -0.23
CA THR A 64 13.79 -16.85 -0.61
C THR A 64 14.70 -16.33 0.50
N ALA A 65 14.29 -16.45 1.78
CA ALA A 65 15.10 -16.06 2.93
C ALA A 65 16.30 -17.00 3.15
N PHE A 66 16.16 -18.28 2.80
CA PHE A 66 17.21 -19.31 2.98
C PHE A 66 18.04 -19.59 1.71
N GLY A 67 18.07 -18.65 0.75
CA GLY A 67 19.03 -18.68 -0.35
C GLY A 67 18.60 -19.42 -1.61
N ALA A 68 17.31 -19.73 -1.79
CA ALA A 68 16.81 -20.22 -3.09
C ALA A 68 16.99 -19.14 -4.19
N PRO A 69 17.25 -19.53 -5.46
CA PRO A 69 17.44 -18.57 -6.53
C PRO A 69 16.20 -17.69 -6.71
N ARG A 70 16.36 -16.37 -6.51
CA ARG A 70 15.31 -15.36 -6.78
C ARG A 70 14.66 -15.55 -8.15
N ALA A 71 15.43 -16.04 -9.14
CA ALA A 71 14.98 -16.35 -10.49
C ALA A 71 13.71 -17.22 -10.56
N GLN A 72 13.64 -18.29 -9.76
CA GLN A 72 12.51 -19.24 -9.75
C GLN A 72 11.31 -18.74 -8.96
N SER A 73 11.46 -17.63 -8.24
CA SER A 73 10.43 -17.13 -7.31
C SER A 73 9.38 -16.26 -7.99
N ALA A 74 9.69 -15.58 -9.11
CA ALA A 74 8.73 -14.68 -9.77
C ALA A 74 7.48 -15.43 -10.24
N ASP A 75 7.64 -16.48 -11.05
CA ASP A 75 6.52 -17.26 -11.57
C ASP A 75 5.70 -17.92 -10.45
N ALA A 76 6.37 -18.36 -9.38
CA ALA A 76 5.70 -18.91 -8.21
C ALA A 76 4.84 -17.86 -7.49
N TYR A 77 5.35 -16.64 -7.29
CA TYR A 77 4.57 -15.53 -6.74
C TYR A 77 3.42 -15.12 -7.66
N LEU A 78 3.65 -15.08 -8.98
CA LEU A 78 2.60 -14.79 -9.97
C LEU A 78 1.49 -15.84 -9.94
N LYS A 79 1.85 -17.11 -9.80
CA LYS A 79 0.88 -18.21 -9.63
C LYS A 79 0.05 -18.03 -8.36
N VAL A 80 0.67 -17.70 -7.23
CA VAL A 80 -0.06 -17.42 -5.98
C VAL A 80 -1.01 -16.23 -6.16
N ALA A 81 -0.57 -15.15 -6.81
CA ALA A 81 -1.40 -14.00 -7.09
C ALA A 81 -2.62 -14.34 -7.97
N ALA A 82 -2.42 -15.20 -8.98
CA ALA A 82 -3.47 -15.62 -9.90
C ALA A 82 -4.46 -16.60 -9.26
N ASP A 83 -3.96 -17.65 -8.61
CA ASP A 83 -4.77 -18.71 -8.00
C ASP A 83 -5.56 -18.21 -6.77
N HIS A 84 -5.10 -17.14 -6.13
CA HIS A 84 -5.70 -16.57 -4.92
C HIS A 84 -6.12 -15.10 -5.09
N ALA A 85 -6.55 -14.71 -6.29
CA ALA A 85 -7.10 -13.38 -6.55
C ALA A 85 -8.23 -13.03 -5.54
N GLY A 86 -8.30 -11.76 -5.14
CA GLY A 86 -9.25 -11.29 -4.11
C GLY A 86 -8.87 -11.57 -2.65
N THR A 87 -7.78 -12.31 -2.38
CA THR A 87 -7.24 -12.47 -1.02
C THR A 87 -6.17 -11.42 -0.71
N ALA A 88 -5.88 -11.18 0.57
CA ALA A 88 -4.81 -10.29 1.02
C ALA A 88 -3.40 -10.79 0.64
N ALA A 89 -3.25 -12.08 0.29
CA ALA A 89 -1.98 -12.65 -0.15
C ALA A 89 -1.63 -12.21 -1.58
N ALA A 90 -2.62 -11.98 -2.44
CA ALA A 90 -2.38 -11.65 -3.84
C ALA A 90 -1.62 -10.32 -4.07
N PRO A 91 -1.95 -9.17 -3.44
CA PRO A 91 -1.16 -7.96 -3.63
C PRO A 91 0.26 -8.12 -3.08
N ARG A 92 0.44 -8.85 -1.98
CA ARG A 92 1.79 -9.17 -1.46
C ARG A 92 2.58 -10.03 -2.44
N ALA A 93 1.95 -11.03 -3.05
CA ALA A 93 2.57 -11.88 -4.06
C ALA A 93 2.95 -11.09 -5.31
N LEU A 94 2.08 -10.20 -5.80
CA LEU A 94 2.40 -9.30 -6.93
C LEU A 94 3.58 -8.38 -6.62
N LEU A 95 3.64 -7.84 -5.40
CA LEU A 95 4.77 -7.02 -4.97
C LEU A 95 6.07 -7.83 -5.02
N GLN A 96 6.08 -9.03 -4.43
CA GLN A 96 7.26 -9.89 -4.42
C GLN A 96 7.67 -10.32 -5.82
N ALA A 97 6.72 -10.67 -6.69
CA ALA A 97 6.98 -10.96 -8.10
C ALA A 97 7.66 -9.77 -8.79
N GLY A 98 7.11 -8.56 -8.63
CA GLY A 98 7.70 -7.33 -9.19
C GLY A 98 9.12 -7.07 -8.70
N LEU A 99 9.38 -7.20 -7.39
CA LEU A 99 10.72 -7.02 -6.81
C LEU A 99 11.72 -8.04 -7.35
N VAL A 100 11.29 -9.30 -7.49
CA VAL A 100 12.10 -10.36 -8.06
C VAL A 100 12.41 -10.08 -9.53
N LEU A 101 11.40 -9.75 -10.35
CA LEU A 101 11.58 -9.41 -11.76
C LEU A 101 12.52 -8.21 -11.93
N PHE A 102 12.37 -7.18 -11.08
CA PHE A 102 13.26 -6.03 -11.07
C PHE A 102 14.71 -6.43 -10.81
N SER A 103 14.96 -7.31 -9.82
CA SER A 103 16.30 -7.80 -9.52
C SER A 103 16.92 -8.66 -10.63
N GLN A 104 16.09 -9.23 -11.51
CA GLN A 104 16.52 -9.97 -12.70
C GLN A 104 16.80 -9.06 -13.91
N GLY A 105 16.61 -7.74 -13.78
CA GLY A 105 16.72 -6.79 -14.89
C GLY A 105 15.49 -6.75 -15.81
N LYS A 106 14.42 -7.49 -15.48
CA LYS A 106 13.17 -7.53 -16.25
C LYS A 106 12.26 -6.36 -15.87
N TYR A 107 12.73 -5.14 -16.11
CA TYR A 107 12.09 -3.93 -15.58
C TYR A 107 10.68 -3.68 -16.12
N ALA A 108 10.42 -3.97 -17.40
CA ALA A 108 9.08 -3.83 -17.98
C ALA A 108 8.08 -4.82 -17.38
N GLU A 109 8.48 -6.08 -17.15
CA GLU A 109 7.65 -7.09 -16.49
C GLU A 109 7.40 -6.71 -15.03
N ALA A 110 8.43 -6.21 -14.33
CA ALA A 110 8.32 -5.72 -12.96
C ALA A 110 7.32 -4.56 -12.84
N GLN A 111 7.45 -3.55 -13.71
CA GLN A 111 6.51 -2.43 -13.80
C GLN A 111 5.07 -2.92 -13.93
N ALA A 112 4.82 -3.86 -14.86
CA ALA A 112 3.48 -4.40 -15.09
C ALA A 112 2.88 -5.06 -13.84
N GLN A 113 3.68 -5.74 -13.01
CA GLN A 113 3.18 -6.34 -11.76
C GLN A 113 2.86 -5.30 -10.70
N PHE A 114 3.70 -4.27 -10.54
CA PHE A 114 3.45 -3.19 -9.60
C PHE A 114 2.21 -2.36 -10.00
N GLU A 115 2.04 -2.09 -11.29
CA GLU A 115 0.84 -1.42 -11.82
C GLU A 115 -0.41 -2.27 -11.61
N LYS A 116 -0.33 -3.58 -11.87
CA LYS A 116 -1.42 -4.52 -11.63
C LYS A 116 -1.85 -4.52 -10.17
N LEU A 117 -0.89 -4.53 -9.23
CA LEU A 117 -1.17 -4.43 -7.80
C LEU A 117 -1.97 -3.16 -7.49
N ASN A 118 -1.51 -2.00 -7.96
CA ASN A 118 -2.16 -0.71 -7.68
C ASN A 118 -3.53 -0.56 -8.34
N ARG A 119 -3.74 -1.18 -9.50
CA ARG A 119 -5.00 -1.15 -10.24
C ARG A 119 -6.04 -2.09 -9.64
N ASP A 120 -5.66 -3.34 -9.40
CA ASP A 120 -6.59 -4.41 -9.03
C ASP A 120 -6.84 -4.45 -7.50
N TYR A 121 -5.94 -3.87 -6.70
CA TYR A 121 -6.03 -3.84 -5.24
C TYR A 121 -5.89 -2.40 -4.71
N THR A 122 -6.90 -1.55 -4.90
CA THR A 122 -6.80 -0.11 -4.58
C THR A 122 -6.56 0.16 -3.08
N GLU A 123 -7.15 -0.67 -2.21
CA GLU A 123 -6.98 -0.61 -0.75
C GLU A 123 -6.07 -1.76 -0.30
N ASN A 124 -4.76 -1.51 -0.25
CA ASN A 124 -3.78 -2.50 0.20
C ASN A 124 -2.57 -1.83 0.86
N PRO A 125 -1.91 -2.48 1.84
CA PRO A 125 -0.80 -1.90 2.58
C PRO A 125 0.50 -1.75 1.78
N PHE A 126 0.58 -2.29 0.56
CA PHE A 126 1.76 -2.25 -0.30
C PHE A 126 1.67 -1.22 -1.43
N ARG A 127 0.60 -0.41 -1.47
CA ARG A 127 0.33 0.53 -2.55
C ARG A 127 1.48 1.50 -2.80
N SER A 128 1.96 2.16 -1.75
CA SER A 128 3.06 3.11 -1.85
C SER A 128 4.36 2.44 -2.31
N GLN A 129 4.63 1.24 -1.81
CA GLN A 129 5.79 0.44 -2.21
C GLN A 129 5.72 0.00 -3.68
N ALA A 130 4.53 -0.36 -4.15
CA ALA A 130 4.30 -0.69 -5.56
C ALA A 130 4.46 0.55 -6.45
N LEU A 131 3.96 1.71 -6.05
CA LEU A 131 4.20 2.97 -6.78
C LEU A 131 5.70 3.29 -6.88
N LEU A 132 6.45 3.10 -5.79
CA LEU A 132 7.90 3.23 -5.81
C LEU A 132 8.55 2.22 -6.78
N GLY A 133 8.06 0.99 -6.80
CA GLY A 133 8.48 -0.05 -7.74
C GLY A 133 8.22 0.34 -9.20
N VAL A 134 7.09 0.98 -9.51
CA VAL A 134 6.80 1.52 -10.86
C VAL A 134 7.83 2.59 -11.22
N ALA A 135 8.05 3.57 -10.35
CA ALA A 135 8.99 4.66 -10.60
C ALA A 135 10.43 4.15 -10.80
N ALA A 136 10.88 3.21 -9.96
CA ALA A 136 12.19 2.57 -10.10
C ALA A 136 12.31 1.76 -11.39
N SER A 137 11.25 1.05 -11.78
CA SER A 137 11.23 0.28 -13.02
C SER A 137 11.29 1.18 -14.26
N LEU A 138 10.68 2.37 -14.23
CA LEU A 138 10.79 3.36 -15.30
C LEU A 138 12.20 3.95 -15.38
N ASP A 139 12.82 4.27 -14.24
CA ASP A 139 14.19 4.79 -14.19
C ASP A 139 15.18 3.76 -14.77
N ALA A 140 15.05 2.49 -14.36
CA ALA A 140 15.88 1.40 -14.88
C ALA A 140 15.64 1.08 -16.37
N GLN A 141 14.48 1.46 -16.93
CA GLN A 141 14.20 1.39 -18.37
C GLN A 141 14.77 2.58 -19.16
N ALA A 142 15.56 3.46 -18.53
CA ALA A 142 16.05 4.70 -19.13
C ALA A 142 14.93 5.63 -19.61
N LYS A 143 13.83 5.72 -18.84
CA LYS A 143 12.71 6.66 -19.04
C LYS A 143 12.69 7.70 -17.90
N PRO A 144 13.70 8.58 -17.81
CA PRO A 144 13.88 9.45 -16.64
C PRO A 144 12.75 10.47 -16.46
N GLU A 145 12.10 10.94 -17.54
CA GLU A 145 10.97 11.87 -17.45
C GLU A 145 9.74 11.21 -16.82
N ASP A 146 9.46 9.97 -17.19
CA ASP A 146 8.35 9.18 -16.63
C ASP A 146 8.64 8.83 -15.17
N ALA A 147 9.87 8.40 -14.89
CA ALA A 147 10.33 8.11 -13.54
C ALA A 147 10.23 9.35 -12.63
N ALA A 148 10.68 10.52 -13.10
CA ALA A 148 10.60 11.77 -12.34
C ALA A 148 9.15 12.13 -11.99
N ARG A 149 8.21 11.98 -12.93
CA ARG A 149 6.78 12.19 -12.66
C ARG A 149 6.25 11.23 -11.61
N ALA A 150 6.59 9.95 -11.71
CA ALA A 150 6.16 8.92 -10.76
C ALA A 150 6.75 9.15 -9.35
N TYR A 151 8.05 9.45 -9.24
CA TYR A 151 8.67 9.77 -7.96
C TYR A 151 8.11 11.05 -7.35
N LYS A 152 7.83 12.08 -8.16
CA LYS A 152 7.21 13.31 -7.68
C LYS A 152 5.82 13.06 -7.10
N ASP A 153 4.99 12.24 -7.77
CA ASP A 153 3.67 11.85 -7.24
C ASP A 153 3.79 11.21 -5.86
N ILE A 154 4.82 10.37 -5.65
CA ILE A 154 5.07 9.74 -4.35
C ILE A 154 5.43 10.79 -3.30
N VAL A 155 6.34 11.71 -3.63
CA VAL A 155 6.78 12.78 -2.72
C VAL A 155 5.63 13.69 -2.31
N ASP A 156 4.72 14.00 -3.24
CA ASP A 156 3.59 14.89 -2.98
C ASP A 156 2.48 14.19 -2.16
N ARG A 157 2.23 12.91 -2.39
CA ARG A 157 1.06 12.19 -1.85
C ARG A 157 1.33 11.34 -0.62
N PHE A 158 2.57 10.91 -0.41
CA PHE A 158 2.95 10.01 0.69
C PHE A 158 4.07 10.60 1.57
N PRO A 159 3.90 11.82 2.13
CA PRO A 159 4.96 12.54 2.84
C PRO A 159 5.37 11.94 4.19
N ASN A 160 4.68 10.89 4.68
CA ASN A 160 4.98 10.24 5.97
C ASN A 160 5.26 8.74 5.83
N GLU A 161 5.40 8.23 4.60
CA GLU A 161 5.63 6.82 4.36
C GLU A 161 7.09 6.50 4.10
N ASN A 162 7.50 5.25 4.39
CA ASN A 162 8.87 4.77 4.22
C ASN A 162 9.41 4.89 2.78
N VAL A 163 8.52 5.02 1.78
CA VAL A 163 8.89 5.20 0.37
C VAL A 163 9.37 6.61 0.04
N LEU A 164 9.13 7.58 0.91
CA LEU A 164 9.45 8.98 0.66
C LEU A 164 10.95 9.19 0.47
N SER A 165 11.77 8.64 1.36
CA SER A 165 13.21 8.86 1.35
C SER A 165 13.86 8.33 0.06
N PRO A 166 13.61 7.06 -0.37
CA PRO A 166 14.06 6.58 -1.69
C PRO A 166 13.51 7.38 -2.87
N ALA A 167 12.25 7.81 -2.83
CA ALA A 167 11.63 8.58 -3.91
C ALA A 167 12.27 9.96 -4.06
N LYS A 168 12.46 10.70 -2.96
CA LYS A 168 13.14 12.01 -2.95
C LYS A 168 14.57 11.89 -3.49
N PHE A 169 15.33 10.88 -3.02
CA PHE A 169 16.69 10.68 -3.47
C PHE A 169 16.78 10.40 -4.98
N SER A 170 15.91 9.51 -5.48
CA SER A 170 15.89 9.13 -6.90
C SER A 170 15.43 10.29 -7.79
N LEU A 171 14.43 11.07 -7.34
CA LEU A 171 13.99 12.28 -8.03
C LEU A 171 15.10 13.33 -8.09
N ALA A 172 15.81 13.55 -6.99
CA ALA A 172 16.94 14.47 -6.92
C ALA A 172 18.04 14.07 -7.91
N ARG A 173 18.38 12.77 -7.98
CA ARG A 173 19.36 12.23 -8.93
C ARG A 173 18.95 12.46 -10.38
N ILE A 174 17.67 12.25 -10.70
CA ILE A 174 17.16 12.52 -12.05
C ILE A 174 17.26 14.01 -12.37
N TYR A 175 16.87 14.90 -11.44
CA TYR A 175 17.03 16.34 -11.62
C TYR A 175 18.49 16.78 -11.78
N GLU A 176 19.42 16.17 -11.04
CA GLU A 176 20.85 16.39 -11.20
C GLU A 176 21.30 16.05 -12.63
N SER A 177 20.91 14.87 -13.13
CA SER A 177 21.25 14.43 -14.50
C SER A 177 20.64 15.32 -15.60
N GLN A 178 19.52 15.98 -15.31
CA GLN A 178 18.85 16.92 -16.21
C GLN A 178 19.39 18.36 -16.09
N GLY A 179 20.38 18.61 -15.24
CA GLY A 179 20.92 19.96 -14.99
C GLY A 179 20.00 20.86 -14.14
N LYS A 180 18.94 20.32 -13.56
CA LYS A 180 18.03 21.02 -12.62
C LYS A 180 18.63 21.03 -11.22
N LEU A 181 19.84 21.57 -11.12
CA LEU A 181 20.71 21.40 -9.95
C LEU A 181 20.14 22.07 -8.68
N ASP A 182 19.43 23.19 -8.79
CA ASP A 182 18.77 23.80 -7.63
C ASP A 182 17.67 22.89 -7.05
N GLN A 183 16.84 22.29 -7.91
CA GLN A 183 15.79 21.37 -7.48
C GLN A 183 16.36 20.08 -6.87
N ALA A 184 17.44 19.56 -7.48
CA ALA A 184 18.17 18.41 -6.96
C ALA A 184 18.77 18.70 -5.57
N ARG A 185 19.44 19.85 -5.41
CA ARG A 185 20.03 20.28 -4.13
C ARG A 185 18.97 20.37 -3.04
N THR A 186 17.85 21.05 -3.29
CA THR A 186 16.78 21.18 -2.29
C THR A 186 16.27 19.82 -1.81
N LEU A 187 16.03 18.88 -2.73
CA LEU A 187 15.57 17.54 -2.35
C LEU A 187 16.63 16.77 -1.53
N TYR A 188 17.92 16.91 -1.88
CA TYR A 188 19.01 16.30 -1.12
C TYR A 188 19.17 16.91 0.28
N GLU A 189 19.07 18.23 0.42
CA GLU A 189 19.14 18.94 1.71
C GLU A 189 17.98 18.56 2.63
N GLU A 190 16.75 18.54 2.11
CA GLU A 190 15.57 18.08 2.85
C GLU A 190 15.76 16.65 3.35
N LEU A 191 16.29 15.77 2.49
CA LEU A 191 16.47 14.37 2.82
C LEU A 191 17.57 14.16 3.87
N ALA A 192 18.67 14.91 3.77
CA ALA A 192 19.77 14.91 4.73
C ALA A 192 19.31 15.42 6.10
N GLY A 193 18.52 16.51 6.15
CA GLY A 193 17.97 17.05 7.38
C GLY A 193 16.98 16.08 8.04
N ALA A 194 16.08 15.47 7.27
CA ALA A 194 15.08 14.54 7.80
C ALA A 194 15.67 13.19 8.25
N ASN A 195 16.78 12.74 7.65
CA ASN A 195 17.36 11.43 7.91
C ASN A 195 18.86 11.47 8.25
N ALA A 196 19.27 12.47 9.06
CA ALA A 196 20.67 12.78 9.37
C ALA A 196 21.51 11.64 9.97
N ASN A 197 20.87 10.57 10.46
CA ASN A 197 21.54 9.39 11.03
C ASN A 197 21.39 8.11 10.17
N SER A 198 21.00 8.25 8.90
CA SER A 198 20.84 7.11 7.97
C SER A 198 21.87 7.16 6.85
N SER A 199 22.24 6.00 6.30
CA SER A 199 23.14 5.93 5.14
C SER A 199 22.65 6.78 3.96
N LEU A 200 21.34 6.73 3.68
CA LEU A 200 20.74 7.50 2.58
C LEU A 200 20.73 9.01 2.85
N GLY A 201 20.49 9.43 4.09
CA GLY A 201 20.56 10.84 4.48
C GLY A 201 21.98 11.40 4.46
N ASN A 202 22.97 10.61 4.87
CA ASN A 202 24.39 10.97 4.76
C ASN A 202 24.82 11.11 3.29
N GLU A 203 24.42 10.18 2.44
CA GLU A 203 24.69 10.25 1.00
C GLU A 203 24.02 11.47 0.36
N ALA A 204 22.77 11.76 0.73
CA ALA A 204 22.07 12.96 0.29
C ALA A 204 22.81 14.23 0.73
N GLY A 205 23.32 14.29 1.96
CA GLY A 205 24.10 15.42 2.45
C GLY A 205 25.37 15.66 1.63
N LEU A 206 26.11 14.60 1.32
CA LEU A 206 27.30 14.68 0.47
C LEU A 206 26.95 15.21 -0.93
N LYS A 207 25.84 14.74 -1.50
CA LYS A 207 25.35 15.20 -2.80
C LYS A 207 24.92 16.66 -2.79
N ALA A 208 24.23 17.11 -1.74
CA ALA A 208 23.89 18.52 -1.56
C ALA A 208 25.14 19.41 -1.49
N ASP A 209 26.16 19.00 -0.73
CA ASP A 209 27.43 19.73 -0.62
C ASP A 209 28.20 19.78 -1.95
N GLU A 210 28.24 18.67 -2.68
CA GLU A 210 28.85 18.59 -4.03
C GLU A 210 28.20 19.61 -4.98
N LEU A 211 26.87 19.66 -5.01
CA LEU A 211 26.13 20.61 -5.85
C LEU A 211 26.35 22.06 -5.42
N ARG A 212 26.44 22.34 -4.11
CA ARG A 212 26.74 23.68 -3.59
C ARG A 212 28.13 24.17 -3.98
N GLN A 213 29.12 23.30 -4.04
CA GLN A 213 30.48 23.67 -4.47
C GLN A 213 30.54 23.95 -5.97
N LYS A 214 29.81 23.16 -6.79
CA LYS A 214 29.69 23.38 -8.23
C LYS A 214 28.88 24.63 -8.60
N MET A 215 27.94 25.01 -7.73
CA MET A 215 27.12 26.22 -7.83
C MET A 215 27.31 27.08 -6.58
N PRO A 216 28.46 27.75 -6.42
CA PRO A 216 28.63 28.65 -5.29
C PRO A 216 27.48 29.65 -5.30
N ALA A 217 26.72 29.68 -4.21
CA ALA A 217 25.56 30.55 -4.10
C ALA A 217 25.93 31.99 -4.50
N PRO A 218 25.04 32.76 -5.16
CA PRO A 218 25.17 34.20 -5.07
C PRO A 218 25.28 34.55 -3.58
N LYS A 219 26.25 35.41 -3.23
CA LYS A 219 26.57 35.79 -1.84
C LYS A 219 25.28 35.90 -1.01
N PRO A 220 25.27 35.37 0.23
CA PRO A 220 24.06 35.31 1.04
C PRO A 220 23.41 36.70 1.13
N SER A 221 22.24 36.86 0.52
CA SER A 221 21.28 37.86 1.01
C SER A 221 20.95 37.43 2.43
N ALA A 222 21.29 38.33 3.37
CA ALA A 222 21.34 38.20 4.81
C ALA A 222 20.48 37.07 5.45
N PRO A 223 20.99 36.42 6.52
CA PRO A 223 20.22 35.39 7.23
C PRO A 223 18.82 35.90 7.56
N ALA A 224 17.81 35.10 7.22
CA ALA A 224 16.48 35.27 7.76
C ALA A 224 16.63 35.30 9.29
N VAL A 225 16.41 36.48 9.86
CA VAL A 225 16.50 36.71 11.29
C VAL A 225 15.51 35.77 11.95
N THR A 226 16.00 34.73 12.61
CA THR A 226 15.19 33.94 13.54
C THR A 226 14.64 34.93 14.56
N PRO A 227 13.31 35.12 14.69
CA PRO A 227 12.80 35.91 15.80
C PRO A 227 13.18 35.14 17.07
N LEU A 228 14.06 35.73 17.88
CA LEU A 228 14.29 35.29 19.25
C LEU A 228 12.92 35.27 19.94
N LEU A 229 12.51 34.09 20.41
CA LEU A 229 11.41 33.93 21.35
C LEU A 229 11.74 34.75 22.60
N THR A 230 11.33 36.02 22.63
CA THR A 230 11.27 36.79 23.86
C THR A 230 10.01 36.38 24.61
N THR A 231 10.20 35.57 25.65
CA THR A 231 9.18 35.34 26.68
C THR A 231 8.68 36.68 27.23
N PRO A 232 7.36 36.92 27.33
CA PRO A 232 6.84 38.12 27.96
C PRO A 232 7.20 38.15 29.45
N GLN A 233 7.99 39.14 29.87
CA GLN A 233 8.14 39.48 31.29
C GLN A 233 6.79 40.04 31.78
N THR A 234 6.16 39.34 32.72
CA THR A 234 4.99 39.80 33.48
C THR A 234 5.32 41.08 34.23
N VAL A 235 4.84 42.22 33.73
CA VAL A 235 4.85 43.49 34.46
C VAL A 235 3.65 43.50 35.40
N THR A 236 3.91 43.47 36.70
CA THR A 236 2.91 43.72 37.75
C THR A 236 2.53 45.21 37.78
N PRO A 237 1.23 45.56 37.84
CA PRO A 237 0.82 46.96 37.91
C PRO A 237 0.94 47.50 39.34
N LYS A 238 1.66 48.61 39.51
CA LYS A 238 1.65 49.44 40.71
C LYS A 238 0.40 50.33 40.68
N LYS A 239 -0.52 50.15 41.63
CA LYS A 239 -1.69 51.04 41.84
C LYS A 239 -1.25 52.33 42.57
N PRO A 240 -2.04 53.42 42.48
CA PRO A 240 -1.65 54.78 42.86
C PRO A 240 -1.50 54.98 44.36
#